data_AF-A0AAD9KB11-F1
#
_entry.id   AF-A0AAD9KB11-F1
#
_cell.length_a   1.000
_cell.length_b   1.000
_cell.length_c   1.000
_cell.angle_alpha   90.00
_cell.angle_beta   90.00
_cell.angle_gamma   90.00
#
_symmetry.space_group_name_H-M   'P 1'
#
loop_
_entity.id
_entity.type
_entity.pdbx_description
1 polymer ?
#
loop_
_entity_poly.entity_id
_entity_poly.type
_entity_poly.pdbx_seq_one_letter_code
_entity_poly.pdbx_strand_id
1 'polypeptide(L)'
;MGRKSTKAKDKKMKRKEEMAKLNAVQAVVDKANQQEDPMAHLLPFKTYDRNGLNLTISCKRVTELKEETVKWIFQLTKDNMQTL
;
A
#
# COMPACT_ATOMS: atom_id res chain seq x y z
N MET A 1 -10.91 -35.46 38.61
CA MET A 1 -10.50 -35.49 37.19
C MET A 1 -11.31 -34.45 36.41
N GLY A 2 -10.77 -33.24 36.23
CA GLY A 2 -11.53 -32.08 35.71
C GLY A 2 -11.86 -32.19 34.22
N ARG A 3 -13.14 -32.07 33.87
CA ARG A 3 -13.65 -32.02 32.49
C ARG A 3 -12.99 -30.85 31.76
N LYS A 4 -12.02 -31.12 30.87
CA LYS A 4 -11.40 -30.09 30.00
C LYS A 4 -12.51 -29.42 29.20
N SER A 5 -12.86 -28.18 29.54
CA SER A 5 -13.95 -27.42 28.91
C SER A 5 -13.66 -27.21 27.42
N THR A 6 -14.44 -27.86 26.56
CA THR A 6 -14.39 -27.74 25.08
C THR A 6 -14.56 -26.30 24.64
N LYS A 7 -15.44 -25.54 25.30
CA LYS A 7 -15.67 -24.10 25.08
C LYS A 7 -14.38 -23.26 25.17
N ALA A 8 -13.47 -23.58 26.09
CA ALA A 8 -12.20 -22.87 26.23
C ALA A 8 -11.22 -23.19 25.09
N LYS A 9 -11.22 -24.45 24.63
CA LYS A 9 -10.42 -24.87 23.47
C LYS A 9 -10.92 -24.21 22.19
N ASP A 10 -12.23 -24.20 21.97
CA ASP A 10 -12.85 -23.59 20.79
C ASP A 10 -12.61 -22.08 20.76
N LYS A 11 -12.73 -21.38 21.89
CA LYS A 11 -12.40 -19.95 21.99
C LYS A 11 -10.93 -19.68 21.68
N LYS A 12 -10.01 -20.55 22.11
CA LYS A 12 -8.57 -20.44 21.79
C LYS A 12 -8.30 -20.70 20.31
N MET A 13 -8.99 -21.65 19.70
CA MET A 13 -8.88 -21.96 18.27
C MET A 13 -9.37 -20.80 17.41
N LYS A 14 -10.57 -20.27 17.69
CA LYS A 14 -11.12 -19.09 16.99
C LYS A 14 -10.18 -17.88 17.05
N ARG A 15 -9.61 -17.57 18.22
CA ARG A 15 -8.61 -16.51 18.37
C ARG A 15 -7.36 -16.73 17.52
N LYS A 16 -6.89 -17.98 17.41
CA LYS A 16 -5.74 -18.32 16.56
C LYS A 16 -6.06 -18.16 15.09
N GLU A 17 -7.25 -18.56 14.66
CA GLU A 17 -7.70 -18.39 13.27
C GLU A 17 -7.86 -16.91 12.91
N GLU A 18 -8.45 -16.11 13.80
CA GLU A 18 -8.57 -14.65 13.62
C GLU A 18 -7.18 -13.99 13.53
N MET A 19 -6.26 -14.32 14.45
CA MET A 19 -4.87 -13.87 14.39
C MET A 19 -4.17 -14.30 13.11
N ALA A 20 -4.36 -15.54 12.67
CA ALA A 20 -3.77 -16.04 11.44
C ALA A 20 -4.28 -15.28 10.22
N LYS A 21 -5.58 -14.94 10.18
CA LYS A 21 -6.17 -14.11 9.13
C LYS A 21 -5.57 -12.70 9.11
N LEU A 22 -5.46 -12.06 10.28
CA LEU A 22 -4.85 -10.72 10.39
C LEU A 22 -3.39 -10.74 9.96
N ASN A 23 -2.61 -11.72 10.42
CA ASN A 23 -1.21 -11.87 10.05
C ASN A 23 -1.05 -12.13 8.55
N ALA A 24 -1.94 -12.91 7.94
CA ALA A 24 -1.91 -13.17 6.50
C ALA A 24 -2.17 -11.88 5.69
N VAL A 25 -3.14 -11.06 6.10
CA VAL A 25 -3.41 -9.76 5.46
C VAL A 25 -2.22 -8.80 5.64
N GLN A 26 -1.67 -8.72 6.85
CA GLN A 26 -0.51 -7.88 7.14
C GLN A 26 0.71 -8.29 6.30
N ALA A 27 0.97 -9.59 6.17
CA ALA A 27 2.08 -10.10 5.37
C ALA A 27 1.98 -9.70 3.88
N VAL A 28 0.77 -9.61 3.33
CA VAL A 28 0.56 -9.12 1.94
C VAL A 28 0.91 -7.64 1.83
N VAL A 29 0.44 -6.82 2.77
CA VAL A 29 0.73 -5.38 2.82
C VAL A 29 2.22 -5.13 2.99
N ASP A 30 2.86 -5.85 3.91
CA ASP A 30 4.30 -5.74 4.17
C ASP A 30 5.11 -6.11 2.93
N LYS A 31 4.74 -7.21 2.26
CA LYS A 31 5.39 -7.63 1.02
C LYS A 31 5.26 -6.57 -0.08
N ALA A 32 4.10 -5.95 -0.25
CA ALA A 32 3.91 -4.87 -1.21
C ALA A 32 4.74 -3.64 -0.84
N ASN A 33 4.73 -3.25 0.43
CA ASN A 33 5.48 -2.12 0.94
C ASN A 33 7.00 -2.34 0.97
N GLN A 34 7.49 -3.57 0.84
CA GLN A 34 8.92 -3.88 0.70
C GLN A 34 9.43 -3.73 -0.73
N GLN A 35 8.55 -3.61 -1.73
CA GLN A 35 8.98 -3.40 -3.11
C GLN A 35 9.64 -2.02 -3.26
N GLU A 36 10.80 -1.99 -3.91
CA GLU A 36 11.54 -0.75 -4.17
C GLU A 36 10.89 0.05 -5.31
N ASP A 37 10.68 -0.58 -6.47
CA ASP A 37 9.93 -0.02 -7.60
C ASP A 37 8.70 -0.88 -7.91
N PRO A 38 7.50 -0.52 -7.42
CA PRO A 38 6.25 -1.22 -7.74
C PRO A 38 5.94 -1.26 -9.25
N MET A 39 6.49 -0.34 -10.04
CA MET A 39 6.29 -0.28 -11.49
C MET A 39 7.35 -1.07 -12.27
N ALA A 40 8.30 -1.75 -11.64
CA ALA A 40 9.39 -2.46 -12.33
C ALA A 40 8.88 -3.45 -13.40
N HIS A 41 7.77 -4.12 -13.13
CA HIS A 41 7.15 -5.09 -14.04
C HIS A 41 6.17 -4.46 -15.05
N LEU A 42 5.90 -3.16 -14.94
CA LEU A 42 4.92 -2.41 -15.75
C LEU A 42 5.61 -1.54 -16.81
N LEU A 43 6.64 -2.06 -17.47
CA LEU A 43 7.49 -1.30 -18.41
C LEU A 43 6.71 -0.51 -19.48
N PRO A 44 5.66 -1.06 -20.14
CA PRO A 44 4.89 -0.31 -21.14
C PRO A 44 4.16 0.92 -20.57
N PHE A 45 3.94 0.96 -19.25
CA PHE A 45 3.25 2.05 -18.56
C PHE A 45 4.20 3.11 -18.00
N LYS A 46 5.53 2.95 -18.16
CA LYS A 46 6.50 3.96 -17.73
C LYS A 46 6.61 5.15 -18.69
N THR A 47 6.03 5.05 -19.88
CA THR A 47 6.07 6.10 -20.90
C THR A 47 4.66 6.45 -21.37
N TYR A 48 4.37 7.73 -21.47
CA TYR A 48 3.13 8.23 -22.06
C TYR A 48 3.45 9.18 -23.21
N ASP A 49 3.16 8.74 -24.43
CA ASP A 49 3.37 9.52 -25.66
C ASP A 49 2.06 9.61 -26.47
N ARG A 50 1.19 10.56 -26.09
CA ARG A 50 -0.12 10.80 -26.72
C ARG A 50 -0.55 12.25 -26.55
N ASN A 51 -1.36 12.75 -27.49
CA ASN A 51 -1.95 14.11 -27.45
C ASN A 51 -0.90 15.23 -27.34
N GLY A 52 0.27 15.04 -27.97
CA GLY A 52 1.38 16.01 -27.91
C GLY A 52 2.17 16.02 -26.60
N LEU A 53 1.88 15.10 -25.67
CA LEU A 53 2.63 14.92 -24.44
C LEU A 53 3.62 13.78 -24.59
N ASN A 54 4.85 13.99 -24.11
CA ASN A 54 5.87 12.96 -23.97
C ASN A 54 6.35 12.96 -22.52
N LEU A 55 5.85 12.03 -21.72
CA LEU A 55 6.05 11.97 -20.27
C LEU A 55 6.65 10.62 -19.84
N THR A 56 7.44 10.68 -18.77
CA THR A 56 7.91 9.49 -18.05
C THR A 56 7.16 9.37 -16.73
N ILE A 57 6.65 8.17 -16.45
CA ILE A 57 5.90 7.85 -15.23
C ILE A 57 6.79 6.99 -14.33
N SER A 58 6.91 7.40 -13.08
CA SER A 58 7.70 6.69 -12.06
C SER A 58 6.95 6.61 -10.74
N CYS A 59 7.16 5.52 -10.00
CA CYS A 59 6.70 5.36 -8.63
C CYS A 59 7.90 5.43 -7.69
N LYS A 60 7.83 6.29 -6.67
CA LYS A 60 8.90 6.50 -5.68
C LYS A 60 8.32 6.74 -4.30
N ARG A 61 9.11 6.45 -3.26
CA ARG A 61 8.74 6.82 -1.89
C ARG A 61 8.87 8.33 -1.71
N VAL A 62 8.06 8.89 -0.82
CA VAL A 62 8.15 10.32 -0.47
C VAL A 62 9.53 10.71 0.05
N THR A 63 10.22 9.79 0.72
CA THR A 63 11.59 9.96 1.24
C THR A 63 12.65 10.13 0.14
N GLU A 64 12.33 9.73 -1.09
CA GLU A 64 13.22 9.84 -2.26
C GLU A 64 12.87 11.05 -3.15
N LEU A 65 11.80 11.78 -2.81
CA LEU A 65 11.39 12.97 -3.55
C LEU A 65 12.10 14.21 -3.00
N LYS A 66 12.36 15.17 -3.90
CA LYS A 66 12.84 16.49 -3.49
C LYS A 66 11.73 17.20 -2.73
N GLU A 67 12.10 17.97 -1.70
CA GLU A 67 11.15 18.72 -0.88
C GLU A 67 10.28 19.67 -1.74
N GLU A 68 10.87 20.31 -2.74
CA GLU A 68 10.17 21.17 -3.70
C GLU A 68 9.08 20.42 -4.46
N THR A 69 9.34 19.17 -4.86
CA THR A 69 8.35 18.33 -5.54
C THR A 69 7.18 18.00 -4.62
N VAL A 70 7.45 17.67 -3.36
CA VAL A 70 6.40 17.38 -2.38
C VAL A 70 5.53 18.61 -2.12
N LYS A 71 6.15 19.78 -1.95
CA LYS A 71 5.43 21.07 -1.80
C LYS A 71 4.56 21.36 -3.02
N TRP A 72 5.11 21.18 -4.23
CA TRP A 72 4.39 21.39 -5.47
C TRP A 72 3.18 20.47 -5.61
N ILE A 73 3.31 19.16 -5.33
CA ILE A 73 2.18 18.21 -5.38
C ILE A 73 1.07 18.60 -4.42
N PHE A 74 1.44 18.98 -3.19
CA PHE A 74 0.46 19.40 -2.18
C PHE A 74 -0.27 20.67 -2.60
N GLN A 75 0.47 21.67 -3.10
CA GLN A 75 -0.10 22.93 -3.57
C GLN A 75 -1.05 22.70 -4.76
N LEU A 76 -0.63 21.91 -5.76
CA LEU A 76 -1.47 21.54 -6.90
C LEU A 76 -2.79 20.88 -6.45
N THR A 77 -2.72 20.00 -5.45
CA THR A 77 -3.91 19.34 -4.90
C THR A 77 -4.80 20.34 -4.18
N LYS A 78 -4.22 21.22 -3.36
CA LYS A 78 -4.95 22.28 -2.66
C LYS A 78 -5.68 23.19 -3.65
N ASP A 79 -4.99 23.69 -4.67
CA ASP A 79 -5.57 24.62 -5.63
C ASP A 79 -6.75 24.00 -6.40
N ASN A 80 -6.67 22.71 -6.73
CA ASN A 80 -7.73 22.00 -7.44
C ASN A 80 -8.89 21.58 -6.54
N MET A 81 -8.65 21.29 -5.26
CA MET A 81 -9.65 20.70 -4.36
C MET A 81 -10.29 21.71 -3.40
N GLN A 82 -9.66 22.86 -3.14
CA GLN A 82 -10.15 23.82 -2.15
C GLN A 82 -11.42 24.57 -2.61
N THR A 83 -11.68 24.60 -3.91
CA THR A 83 -12.83 25.29 -4.52
C THR A 83 -13.96 24.35 -4.95
N LEU A 84 -13.75 23.03 -4.82
CA LEU A 84 -14.76 21.98 -5.03
C LEU A 84 -15.62 21.79 -3.78
#